data_AF-A0A847MSS4-F1
#
_entry.id   AF-A0A847MSS4-F1
#
_cell.length_a   1.000
_cell.length_b   1.000
_cell.length_c   1.000
_cell.angle_alpha   90.00
_cell.angle_beta   90.00
_cell.angle_gamma   90.00
#
_symmetry.space_group_name_H-M   'P 1'
#
loop_
_entity.id
_entity.type
_entity.pdbx_description
1 polymer ?
#
loop_
_entity_poly.entity_id
_entity_poly.type
_entity_poly.pdbx_seq_one_letter_code
_entity_poly.pdbx_strand_id
1 'polypeptide(L)'
;MLSVLAGEVSIAEAARRERVSETSIGKCKAEFLEAGKTALTAGRSGPTSREAQLEAEVDDLTRALGEAAVELRVWKKSAEGRLGPSRTSR
;
A
#
# COMPACT_ATOMS: atom_id res chain seq x y z
N MET A 1 28.62 4.40 10.12
CA MET A 1 27.54 5.42 10.14
C MET A 1 26.45 5.11 11.17
N LEU A 2 25.78 3.96 11.10
CA LEU A 2 24.66 3.64 12.02
C LEU A 2 25.05 3.66 13.51
N SER A 3 26.21 3.13 13.88
CA SER A 3 26.71 3.21 15.27
C SER A 3 26.99 4.64 15.77
N VAL A 4 27.27 5.60 14.87
CA VAL A 4 27.43 7.02 15.22
C VAL A 4 26.07 7.69 15.47
N LEU A 5 25.03 7.22 14.76
CA LEU A 5 23.64 7.63 14.97
C LEU A 5 23.07 7.02 16.24
N ALA A 6 23.40 5.76 16.52
CA ALA A 6 23.03 5.05 17.75
C ALA A 6 23.79 5.54 19.00
N GLY A 7 24.86 6.33 18.82
CA GLY A 7 25.69 6.85 19.92
C GLY A 7 26.72 5.86 20.46
N GLU A 8 26.84 4.67 19.85
CA GLU A 8 27.79 3.62 20.22
C GLU A 8 29.24 3.98 19.86
N VAL A 9 29.42 4.78 18.81
CA VAL A 9 30.74 5.22 18.32
C VAL A 9 30.76 6.73 18.18
N SER A 10 31.80 7.37 18.69
CA SER A 10 31.97 8.82 18.55
C SER A 10 32.29 9.23 17.11
N ILE A 11 31.98 10.49 16.75
CA ILE A 11 32.33 11.07 15.44
C ILE A 11 33.85 10.96 15.19
N ALA A 12 34.65 11.30 16.20
CA ALA A 12 36.11 11.24 16.15
C ALA A 12 36.63 9.82 15.90
N GLU A 13 36.03 8.82 16.55
CA GLU A 13 36.42 7.44 16.35
C GLU A 13 36.03 6.90 14.97
N ALA A 14 34.83 7.24 14.48
CA ALA A 14 34.41 6.91 13.13
C ALA A 14 35.30 7.56 12.07
N ALA A 15 35.65 8.84 12.24
CA ALA A 15 36.54 9.57 11.35
C ALA A 15 37.92 8.89 11.22
N ARG A 16 38.50 8.44 12.35
CA ARG A 16 39.78 7.71 12.36
C ARG A 16 39.69 6.35 11.66
N ARG A 17 38.64 5.56 11.94
CA ARG A 17 38.43 4.23 11.33
C ARG A 17 38.27 4.32 9.82
N GLU A 18 37.50 5.30 9.36
CA GLU A 18 37.14 5.50 7.95
C GLU A 18 38.12 6.40 7.20
N ARG A 19 39.14 6.97 7.88
CA ARG A 19 40.16 7.89 7.32
C ARG A 19 39.56 9.12 6.63
N VAL A 20 38.47 9.65 7.20
CA VAL A 20 37.82 10.89 6.74
C VAL A 20 37.84 11.93 7.85
N SER A 21 37.49 13.18 7.53
CA SER A 21 37.41 14.23 8.54
C SER A 21 36.21 14.05 9.47
N GLU A 22 36.35 14.48 10.74
CA GLU A 22 35.22 14.55 11.68
C GLU A 22 34.09 15.43 11.15
N THR A 23 34.43 16.51 10.45
CA THR A 23 33.48 17.39 9.76
C THR A 23 32.65 16.64 8.73
N SER A 24 33.25 15.74 7.94
CA SER A 24 32.53 14.94 6.94
C SER A 24 31.52 13.99 7.60
N ILE A 25 31.92 13.31 8.68
CA ILE A 25 31.02 12.43 9.46
C ILE A 25 29.91 13.25 10.11
N GLY A 26 30.24 14.41 10.68
CA GLY A 26 29.27 15.33 11.29
C GLY A 26 28.22 15.84 10.29
N LYS A 27 28.65 16.23 9.08
CA LYS A 27 27.74 16.61 7.99
C LYS A 27 26.82 15.47 7.59
N CYS A 28 27.38 14.27 7.37
CA CYS A 28 26.58 13.09 7.03
C CYS A 28 25.54 12.76 8.11
N LYS A 29 25.87 12.93 9.40
CA LYS A 29 24.92 12.75 10.51
C LYS A 29 23.79 13.78 10.47
N ALA A 30 24.13 15.04 10.24
CA ALA A 30 23.13 16.10 10.12
C ALA A 30 22.19 15.87 8.94
N GLU A 31 22.73 15.57 7.76
CA GLU A 31 21.97 15.28 6.55
C GLU A 31 21.04 14.08 6.73
N PHE A 32 21.52 13.00 7.35
CA PHE A 32 20.69 11.83 7.63
C PHE A 32 19.52 12.16 8.56
N LEU A 33 19.76 12.92 9.63
CA LEU A 33 18.70 13.29 10.58
C LEU A 33 17.67 14.22 9.95
N GLU A 34 18.10 15.19 9.14
CA GLU A 34 17.18 16.09 8.43
C GLU A 34 16.36 15.35 7.37
N ALA A 35 17.00 14.48 6.58
CA ALA A 35 16.30 13.62 5.63
C ALA A 35 15.32 12.67 6.33
N GLY A 36 15.72 12.09 7.47
CA GLY A 36 14.87 11.22 8.28
C GLY A 36 13.66 11.95 8.85
N LYS A 37 13.84 13.16 9.40
CA LYS A 37 12.71 14.01 9.84
C LYS A 37 11.78 14.34 8.68
N THR A 38 12.33 14.70 7.53
CA THR A 38 11.56 15.02 6.32
C THR A 38 10.73 13.82 5.85
N ALA A 39 11.31 12.61 5.87
CA ALA A 39 10.59 11.39 5.51
C ALA A 39 9.48 11.06 6.53
N LEU A 40 9.72 11.31 7.82
CA LEU A 40 8.72 11.09 8.87
C LEU A 40 7.57 12.09 8.79
N THR A 41 7.85 13.37 8.50
CA THR A 41 6.81 14.41 8.34
C THR A 41 6.04 14.25 7.04
N ALA A 42 6.69 13.83 5.96
CA ALA A 42 6.01 13.47 4.71
C ALA A 42 5.12 12.23 4.85
N GLY A 43 5.29 11.44 5.93
CA GLY A 43 4.62 10.16 6.13
C GLY A 43 5.16 9.06 5.22
N ARG A 44 4.67 7.83 5.37
CA ARG A 44 4.86 6.82 4.31
C ARG A 44 4.22 7.40 3.05
N SER A 45 5.03 7.56 2.01
CA SER A 45 4.65 8.22 0.76
C SER A 45 3.45 7.54 0.09
N GLY A 46 2.23 7.98 0.40
CA GLY A 46 0.97 7.53 -0.19
C GLY A 46 0.72 6.01 -0.16
N PRO A 47 -0.39 5.55 -0.76
CA PRO A 47 -0.51 4.14 -1.13
C PRO A 47 0.69 3.79 -2.01
N THR A 48 1.35 2.67 -1.72
CA THR A 48 2.32 2.12 -2.67
C THR A 48 1.62 1.92 -4.01
N SER A 49 2.35 1.97 -5.13
CA SER A 49 1.76 1.71 -6.46
C SER A 49 0.94 0.42 -6.50
N ARG A 50 1.33 -0.57 -5.67
CA ARG A 50 0.61 -1.82 -5.44
C ARG A 50 -0.72 -1.65 -4.69
N GLU A 51 -0.75 -0.84 -3.64
CA GLU A 51 -2.00 -0.57 -2.90
C GLU A 51 -3.03 0.14 -3.78
N ALA A 52 -2.60 1.14 -4.55
CA ALA A 52 -3.48 1.81 -5.52
C ALA A 52 -3.98 0.86 -6.63
N GLN A 53 -3.12 -0.04 -7.11
CA GLN A 53 -3.51 -1.05 -8.08
C GLN A 53 -4.54 -2.04 -7.50
N LEU A 54 -4.36 -2.45 -6.25
CA LEU A 54 -5.31 -3.33 -5.57
C LEU A 54 -6.66 -2.64 -5.32
N GLU A 55 -6.67 -1.35 -4.96
CA GLU A 55 -7.91 -0.58 -4.82
C GLU A 55 -8.67 -0.51 -6.16
N ALA A 56 -7.98 -0.23 -7.26
CA ALA A 56 -8.59 -0.25 -8.59
C ALA A 56 -9.15 -1.63 -8.98
N GLU A 57 -8.42 -2.70 -8.67
CA GLU A 57 -8.88 -4.07 -8.94
C GLU A 57 -10.11 -4.43 -8.10
N VAL A 58 -10.15 -4.03 -6.82
CA VAL A 58 -11.31 -4.23 -5.94
C VAL A 58 -12.53 -3.49 -6.48
N ASP A 59 -12.38 -2.26 -6.95
CA ASP A 59 -13.47 -1.47 -7.53
C ASP A 59 -14.03 -2.13 -8.80
N ASP A 60 -13.17 -2.60 -9.69
CA ASP A 60 -13.57 -3.26 -10.93
C ASP A 60 -14.25 -4.61 -10.66
N LEU A 61 -13.71 -5.42 -9.75
CA LEU A 61 -14.33 -6.68 -9.34
C LEU A 61 -15.68 -6.46 -8.67
N THR A 62 -15.81 -5.43 -7.83
CA THR A 62 -17.07 -5.07 -7.16
C THR A 62 -18.14 -4.69 -8.18
N ARG A 63 -17.77 -3.92 -9.22
CA ARG A 63 -18.67 -3.55 -10.32
C ARG A 63 -19.14 -4.79 -11.09
N ALA A 64 -18.21 -5.62 -11.54
CA ALA A 64 -18.53 -6.84 -12.29
C ALA A 64 -19.42 -7.81 -11.50
N LEU A 65 -19.17 -7.95 -10.19
CA LEU A 65 -20.00 -8.75 -9.31
C LEU A 65 -21.43 -8.20 -9.20
N GLY A 66 -21.56 -6.86 -9.11
CA GLY A 66 -22.86 -6.19 -9.09
C GLY A 66 -23.67 -6.43 -10.36
N GLU A 67 -23.02 -6.32 -11.53
CA GLU A 67 -23.64 -6.58 -12.84
C GLU A 67 -24.13 -8.04 -12.95
N ALA A 68 -23.26 -9.01 -12.62
CA ALA A 68 -23.63 -10.42 -12.63
C ALA A 68 -24.79 -10.73 -11.67
N ALA A 69 -24.82 -10.11 -10.48
CA ALA A 69 -25.90 -10.29 -9.53
C ALA A 69 -27.25 -9.75 -10.05
N VAL A 70 -27.23 -8.65 -10.81
CA VAL A 70 -28.42 -8.11 -11.49
C VAL A 70 -28.90 -9.06 -12.58
N GLU A 71 -27.99 -9.54 -13.44
CA GLU A 71 -28.33 -10.50 -14.51
C GLU A 71 -28.97 -11.78 -13.96
N LEU A 72 -28.39 -12.36 -12.91
CA LEU A 72 -28.94 -13.55 -12.24
C LEU A 72 -30.36 -13.31 -11.72
N ARG A 73 -30.62 -12.13 -11.14
CA ARG A 73 -31.96 -11.79 -10.63
C ARG A 73 -32.97 -11.66 -11.77
N VAL A 74 -32.58 -11.05 -12.88
CA VAL A 74 -33.44 -10.90 -14.08
C VAL A 74 -33.75 -12.28 -14.67
N TRP A 75 -32.73 -13.14 -14.82
CA TRP A 75 -32.91 -14.50 -15.31
C TRP A 75 -33.86 -15.31 -14.43
N LYS A 76 -33.68 -15.27 -13.11
CA LYS A 76 -34.55 -15.98 -12.16
C LYS A 76 -36.01 -15.53 -12.28
N LYS A 77 -36.26 -14.22 -12.28
CA LYS A 77 -37.62 -13.66 -12.43
C LYS A 77 -38.26 -14.04 -13.78
N SER A 78 -37.45 -14.07 -14.84
CA SER A 78 -37.93 -14.42 -16.18
C SER A 78 -38.24 -15.91 -16.32
N ALA A 79 -37.49 -16.78 -15.63
CA ALA A 79 -37.77 -18.21 -15.57
C ALA A 79 -39.07 -18.50 -14.81
N GLU A 80 -39.31 -17.82 -13.69
CA GLU A 80 -40.56 -17.93 -12.91
C GLU A 80 -41.78 -17.52 -13.75
N GLY A 81 -41.67 -16.49 -14.58
CA GLY A 81 -42.76 -16.05 -15.48
C GLY A 81 -43.09 -17.01 -16.64
N ARG A 82 -42.18 -17.94 -16.99
CA ARG A 82 -42.41 -18.97 -18.03
C ARG A 82 -43.02 -20.26 -17.50
N LEU A 83 -43.01 -20.46 -16.19
CA LEU A 83 -43.69 -21.58 -15.54
C LEU A 83 -45.15 -21.18 -15.26
N GLY A 84 -45.98 -21.14 -16.30
CA GLY A 84 -47.43 -21.00 -16.13
C GLY A 84 -48.00 -22.11 -15.23
N PRO A 85 -49.16 -21.91 -14.58
CA PRO A 85 -49.68 -22.84 -13.58
C PRO A 85 -49.68 -24.26 -14.12
N SER A 86 -49.01 -25.16 -13.39
CA SER A 86 -48.82 -26.54 -13.78
C SER A 86 -50.18 -27.17 -14.07
N ARG A 87 -50.42 -27.60 -15.32
CA ARG A 87 -51.56 -28.45 -15.66
C ARG A 87 -51.39 -29.78 -14.94
N THR A 88 -51.88 -29.87 -13.70
CA THR A 88 -52.12 -31.17 -13.06
C THR A 88 -53.27 -31.82 -13.83
N SER A 89 -52.99 -32.95 -14.47
CA SER A 89 -53.96 -33.70 -15.26
C SER A 89 -55.13 -34.15 -14.39
N ARG A 90 -56.34 -34.04 -14.95
CA ARG A 90 -57.55 -34.73 -14.47
C ARG A 90 -57.58 -36.14 -15.04
#